data_AF-A0A087ULS7-F1
#
_entry.id   AF-A0A087ULS7-F1
#
_cell.length_a   1.000
_cell.length_b   1.000
_cell.length_c   1.000
_cell.angle_alpha   90.00
_cell.angle_beta   90.00
_cell.angle_gamma   90.00
#
_symmetry.space_group_name_H-M   'P 1'
#
loop_
_entity.id
_entity.type
_entity.pdbx_description
1 polymer ?
#
loop_
_entity_poly.entity_id
_entity_poly.type
_entity_poly.pdbx_seq_one_letter_code
_entity_poly.pdbx_strand_id
1 'polypeptide(L)'
;MENIKFIFENSLNGSVLQEAYQLLDTILMENLVYCYPWGQQAHLSAIVEGGKQLLKREQSLDTFFGLLHTLCYYPPNVKLCAKHFKELNQLFFAFFLNLGDEEALPDVSRLTIITLTFEIYGRLLQSPGLDREMISTDIDVLKAIHKVSCHVNSLISDVKRENVKVMTFMDQEDETGPRILRRTEDRNGRTYITMMTEENFNCWMVLARTINHAATCLSQYIEKDDEKEVLDDIFASKVPEENIGILII
;
A
#
# COMPACT_ATOMS: atom_id res chain seq x y z
N MET A 1 -14.98 -22.47 -10.50
CA MET A 1 -13.52 -22.27 -10.36
C MET A 1 -12.85 -22.23 -11.73
N GLU A 2 -12.96 -23.29 -12.55
CA GLU A 2 -12.28 -23.36 -13.87
C GLU A 2 -12.60 -22.21 -14.84
N ASN A 3 -13.83 -21.69 -14.89
CA ASN A 3 -14.15 -20.57 -15.80
C ASN A 3 -13.40 -19.28 -15.46
N ILE A 4 -13.25 -18.94 -14.17
CA ILE A 4 -12.51 -17.75 -13.73
C ILE A 4 -11.00 -17.96 -13.95
N LYS A 5 -10.49 -19.16 -13.67
CA LYS A 5 -9.11 -19.53 -13.97
C LYS A 5 -8.81 -19.38 -15.47
N PHE A 6 -9.69 -19.89 -16.33
CA PHE A 6 -9.58 -19.78 -17.79
C PHE A 6 -9.55 -18.31 -18.24
N ILE A 7 -10.35 -17.44 -17.63
CA ILE A 7 -10.32 -15.99 -17.89
C ILE A 7 -8.94 -15.41 -17.56
N PHE A 8 -8.37 -15.70 -16.38
CA PHE A 8 -7.06 -15.18 -16.01
C PHE A 8 -5.94 -15.68 -16.93
N GLU A 9 -6.00 -16.92 -17.38
CA GLU A 9 -4.98 -17.52 -18.26
C GLU A 9 -5.05 -16.99 -19.71
N ASN A 10 -6.25 -16.63 -20.20
CA ASN A 10 -6.47 -16.43 -21.64
C ASN A 10 -7.05 -15.07 -22.03
N SER A 11 -7.58 -14.29 -21.09
CA SER A 11 -8.21 -13.02 -21.44
C SER A 11 -7.17 -12.01 -21.90
N LEU A 12 -7.38 -11.50 -23.10
CA LEU A 12 -6.67 -10.35 -23.65
C LEU A 12 -7.42 -9.03 -23.37
N ASN A 13 -8.56 -9.08 -22.69
CA ASN A 13 -9.33 -7.88 -22.36
C ASN A 13 -9.07 -7.50 -20.90
N GLY A 14 -8.54 -6.31 -20.72
CA GLY A 14 -8.18 -5.76 -19.42
C GLY A 14 -9.36 -5.54 -18.47
N SER A 15 -10.47 -5.00 -18.97
CA SER A 15 -11.69 -4.81 -18.17
C SER A 15 -12.27 -6.14 -17.69
N VAL A 16 -12.26 -7.17 -18.56
CA VAL A 16 -12.69 -8.52 -18.18
C VAL A 16 -11.80 -9.11 -17.08
N LEU A 17 -10.49 -8.87 -17.14
CA LEU A 17 -9.56 -9.30 -16.09
C LEU A 17 -9.85 -8.58 -14.76
N GLN A 18 -10.03 -7.26 -14.78
CA GLN A 18 -10.34 -6.46 -13.59
C GLN A 18 -11.65 -6.91 -12.93
N GLU A 19 -12.71 -7.10 -13.71
CA GLU A 19 -13.99 -7.60 -13.21
C GLU A 19 -13.87 -9.03 -12.66
N ALA A 20 -13.08 -9.90 -13.28
CA ALA A 20 -12.82 -11.24 -12.77
C ALA A 20 -12.08 -11.23 -11.43
N TYR A 21 -11.10 -10.32 -11.25
CA TYR A 21 -10.44 -10.10 -9.96
C TYR A 21 -11.43 -9.66 -8.88
N GLN A 22 -12.24 -8.64 -9.17
CA GLN A 22 -13.23 -8.10 -8.23
C GLN A 22 -14.29 -9.13 -7.85
N LEU A 23 -14.79 -9.89 -8.82
CA LEU A 23 -15.78 -10.95 -8.58
C LEU A 23 -15.19 -12.03 -7.68
N LEU A 24 -13.98 -12.51 -7.98
CA LEU A 24 -13.36 -13.54 -7.17
C LEU A 24 -13.05 -13.03 -5.76
N ASP A 25 -12.55 -11.81 -5.63
CA ASP A 25 -12.27 -11.18 -4.34
C ASP A 25 -13.54 -11.12 -3.48
N THR A 26 -14.65 -10.67 -4.05
CA THR A 26 -15.97 -10.64 -3.39
C THR A 26 -16.39 -12.03 -2.90
N ILE A 27 -16.28 -13.05 -3.76
CA ILE A 27 -16.62 -14.44 -3.40
C ILE A 27 -15.76 -14.94 -2.24
N LEU A 28 -14.46 -14.65 -2.26
CA LEU A 28 -13.53 -15.12 -1.24
C LEU A 28 -13.70 -14.39 0.10
N MET A 29 -13.95 -13.09 0.08
CA MET A 29 -14.22 -12.31 1.30
C MET A 29 -15.49 -12.79 2.00
N GLU A 30 -16.54 -13.14 1.26
CA GLU A 30 -17.77 -13.70 1.84
C GLU A 30 -17.59 -15.14 2.33
N ASN A 31 -16.66 -15.90 1.72
CA ASN A 31 -16.53 -17.33 1.94
C ASN A 31 -15.05 -17.77 1.97
N LEU A 32 -14.38 -17.49 3.09
CA LEU A 32 -12.95 -17.80 3.28
C LEU A 32 -12.55 -19.27 3.07
N VAL A 33 -13.51 -20.21 3.16
CA VAL A 33 -13.29 -21.64 2.82
C VAL A 33 -12.75 -21.82 1.40
N TYR A 34 -13.11 -20.93 0.47
CA TYR A 34 -12.63 -20.99 -0.91
C TYR A 34 -11.22 -20.39 -1.10
N CYS A 35 -10.66 -19.70 -0.11
CA CYS A 35 -9.31 -19.15 -0.23
C CYS A 35 -8.28 -20.27 -0.42
N TYR A 36 -8.40 -21.39 0.30
CA TYR A 36 -7.43 -22.48 0.20
C TYR A 36 -7.34 -23.13 -1.20
N PRO A 37 -8.46 -23.49 -1.87
CA PRO A 37 -8.44 -23.94 -3.27
C PRO A 37 -7.79 -22.94 -4.25
N TRP A 38 -8.05 -21.64 -4.07
CA TRP A 38 -7.52 -20.60 -4.95
C TRP A 38 -6.06 -20.24 -4.68
N GLY A 39 -5.54 -20.57 -3.49
CA GLY A 39 -4.10 -20.48 -3.19
C GLY A 39 -3.26 -21.61 -3.78
N GLN A 40 -3.88 -22.66 -4.34
CA GLN A 40 -3.14 -23.77 -4.95
C GLN A 40 -2.38 -23.31 -6.21
N GLN A 41 -1.24 -23.95 -6.47
CA GLN A 41 -0.28 -23.56 -7.52
C GLN A 41 -0.91 -23.26 -8.88
N ALA A 42 -1.83 -24.09 -9.36
CA ALA A 42 -2.46 -23.90 -10.67
C ALA A 42 -3.33 -22.62 -10.72
N HIS A 43 -4.09 -22.34 -9.67
CA HIS A 43 -4.93 -21.16 -9.59
C HIS A 43 -4.12 -19.90 -9.34
N LEU A 44 -3.13 -19.96 -8.46
CA LEU A 44 -2.24 -18.86 -8.17
C LEU A 44 -1.41 -18.46 -9.41
N SER A 45 -0.95 -19.45 -10.19
CA SER A 45 -0.23 -19.18 -11.45
C SER A 45 -1.11 -18.45 -12.46
N ALA A 46 -2.39 -18.87 -12.60
CA ALA A 46 -3.36 -18.18 -13.44
C ALA A 46 -3.59 -16.73 -12.97
N ILE A 47 -3.80 -16.53 -11.67
CA ILE A 47 -3.97 -15.21 -11.04
C ILE A 47 -2.77 -14.31 -11.31
N VAL A 48 -1.55 -14.83 -11.20
CA VAL A 48 -0.32 -14.07 -11.50
C VAL A 48 -0.20 -13.75 -12.99
N GLU A 49 -0.56 -14.68 -13.88
CA GLU A 49 -0.55 -14.43 -15.32
C GLU A 49 -1.54 -13.31 -15.70
N GLY A 50 -2.75 -13.31 -15.15
CA GLY A 50 -3.70 -12.22 -15.35
C GLY A 50 -3.11 -10.85 -14.93
N GLY A 51 -2.36 -10.81 -13.82
CA GLY A 51 -1.70 -9.58 -13.34
C GLY A 51 -0.62 -9.10 -14.30
N LYS A 52 0.16 -10.02 -14.86
CA LYS A 52 1.13 -9.71 -15.93
C LYS A 52 0.45 -9.19 -17.19
N GLN A 53 -0.73 -9.71 -17.54
CA GLN A 53 -1.50 -9.22 -18.70
C GLN A 53 -2.05 -7.81 -18.48
N LEU A 54 -2.49 -7.47 -17.27
CA LEU A 54 -2.85 -6.09 -16.89
C LEU A 54 -1.64 -5.17 -17.03
N LEU A 55 -0.49 -5.57 -16.49
CA LEU A 55 0.74 -4.78 -16.54
C LEU A 55 1.21 -4.51 -17.99
N LYS A 56 1.21 -5.52 -18.86
CA LYS A 56 1.56 -5.38 -20.29
C LYS A 56 0.68 -4.38 -21.05
N ARG A 57 -0.49 -4.08 -20.51
CA ARG A 57 -1.48 -3.17 -21.09
C ARG A 57 -1.54 -1.82 -20.36
N GLU A 58 -0.57 -1.55 -19.49
CA GLU A 58 -0.47 -0.32 -18.70
C GLU A 58 -1.74 -0.08 -17.85
N GLN A 59 -2.37 -1.16 -17.40
CA GLN A 59 -3.56 -1.09 -16.55
C GLN A 59 -3.23 -1.20 -15.07
N SER A 60 -4.09 -0.61 -14.25
CA SER A 60 -3.98 -0.68 -12.79
C SER A 60 -3.99 -2.12 -12.27
N LEU A 61 -3.09 -2.40 -11.33
CA LEU A 61 -2.98 -3.68 -10.61
C LEU A 61 -3.81 -3.72 -9.32
N ASP A 62 -4.64 -2.72 -9.05
CA ASP A 62 -5.36 -2.62 -7.77
C ASP A 62 -6.24 -3.82 -7.46
N THR A 63 -7.03 -4.25 -8.45
CA THR A 63 -7.93 -5.39 -8.28
C THR A 63 -7.14 -6.68 -8.09
N PHE A 64 -5.96 -6.79 -8.72
CA PHE A 64 -5.05 -7.91 -8.52
C PHE A 64 -4.51 -7.93 -7.08
N PHE A 65 -4.04 -6.79 -6.55
CA PHE A 65 -3.53 -6.73 -5.18
C PHE A 65 -4.64 -6.85 -4.12
N GLY A 66 -5.85 -6.38 -4.41
CA GLY A 66 -7.04 -6.65 -3.59
C GLY A 66 -7.30 -8.16 -3.45
N LEU A 67 -7.35 -8.89 -4.56
CA LEU A 67 -7.50 -10.35 -4.51
C LEU A 67 -6.31 -11.04 -3.81
N LEU A 68 -5.08 -10.61 -4.10
CA LEU A 68 -3.88 -11.18 -3.48
C LEU A 68 -3.88 -10.96 -1.96
N HIS A 69 -4.39 -9.82 -1.49
CA HIS A 69 -4.60 -9.55 -0.08
C HIS A 69 -5.54 -10.59 0.53
N THR A 70 -6.71 -10.78 -0.06
CA THR A 70 -7.73 -11.73 0.42
C THR A 70 -7.19 -13.17 0.44
N LEU A 71 -6.38 -13.56 -0.55
CA LEU A 71 -5.70 -14.85 -0.53
C LEU A 71 -4.70 -14.95 0.62
N CYS A 72 -3.86 -13.93 0.83
CA CYS A 72 -2.85 -13.87 1.89
C CYS A 72 -3.41 -13.58 3.29
N TYR A 73 -4.69 -13.21 3.40
CA TYR A 73 -5.43 -13.17 4.66
C TYR A 73 -5.60 -14.58 5.25
N TYR A 74 -5.66 -15.60 4.39
CA TYR A 74 -5.66 -17.00 4.81
C TYR A 74 -4.22 -17.52 5.04
N PRO A 75 -3.79 -17.78 6.29
CA PRO A 75 -2.37 -18.02 6.58
C PRO A 75 -1.70 -19.16 5.80
N PRO A 76 -2.38 -20.31 5.51
CA PRO A 76 -1.80 -21.36 4.66
C PRO A 76 -1.41 -20.90 3.26
N ASN A 77 -2.12 -19.92 2.69
CA ASN A 77 -1.84 -19.40 1.36
C ASN A 77 -0.61 -18.51 1.33
N VAL A 78 -0.22 -17.86 2.44
CA VAL A 78 1.01 -17.04 2.50
C VAL A 78 2.23 -17.86 2.08
N LYS A 79 2.32 -19.11 2.56
CA LYS A 79 3.40 -20.04 2.17
C LYS A 79 3.33 -20.45 0.70
N LEU A 80 2.12 -20.53 0.13
CA LEU A 80 1.94 -20.87 -1.28
C LEU A 80 2.29 -19.67 -2.17
N CYS A 81 1.84 -18.46 -1.81
CA CYS A 81 2.20 -17.21 -2.46
C CYS A 81 3.71 -16.95 -2.44
N ALA A 82 4.39 -17.24 -1.32
CA ALA A 82 5.85 -17.09 -1.22
C ALA A 82 6.62 -17.98 -2.22
N LYS A 83 6.08 -19.13 -2.65
CA LYS A 83 6.70 -19.96 -3.69
C LYS A 83 6.66 -19.32 -5.08
N HIS A 84 5.77 -18.34 -5.28
CA HIS A 84 5.64 -17.54 -6.50
C HIS A 84 6.22 -16.13 -6.32
N PHE A 85 7.07 -15.93 -5.29
CA PHE A 85 7.54 -14.60 -4.93
C PHE A 85 8.28 -13.93 -6.08
N LYS A 86 9.08 -14.67 -6.87
CA LYS A 86 9.82 -14.09 -8.00
C LYS A 86 8.89 -13.43 -9.02
N GLU A 87 7.79 -14.08 -9.38
CA GLU A 87 6.81 -13.52 -10.32
C GLU A 87 5.98 -12.40 -9.68
N LEU A 88 5.62 -12.55 -8.40
CA LEU A 88 4.90 -11.52 -7.65
C LEU A 88 5.76 -10.26 -7.46
N ASN A 89 7.05 -10.40 -7.23
CA ASN A 89 7.99 -9.31 -7.01
C ASN A 89 8.07 -8.37 -8.23
N GLN A 90 7.98 -8.92 -9.44
CA GLN A 90 7.89 -8.10 -10.66
C GLN A 90 6.62 -7.24 -10.69
N LEU A 91 5.48 -7.77 -10.22
CA LEU A 91 4.22 -7.03 -10.14
C LEU A 91 4.27 -5.98 -9.01
N PHE A 92 4.86 -6.31 -7.87
CA PHE A 92 5.11 -5.33 -6.79
C PHE A 92 5.99 -4.18 -7.27
N PHE A 93 7.07 -4.48 -8.00
CA PHE A 93 8.00 -3.47 -8.49
C PHE A 93 7.31 -2.51 -9.45
N ALA A 94 6.57 -3.05 -10.41
CA ALA A 94 5.79 -2.24 -11.33
C ALA A 94 4.79 -1.34 -10.59
N PHE A 95 4.12 -1.88 -9.57
CA PHE A 95 3.19 -1.11 -8.75
C PHE A 95 3.89 0.03 -7.99
N PHE A 96 4.99 -0.25 -7.29
CA PHE A 96 5.72 0.76 -6.51
C PHE A 96 6.33 1.86 -7.39
N LEU A 97 6.88 1.51 -8.56
CA LEU A 97 7.38 2.50 -9.51
C LEU A 97 6.26 3.43 -9.97
N ASN A 98 5.09 2.88 -10.33
CA ASN A 98 3.94 3.67 -10.77
C ASN A 98 3.43 4.59 -9.65
N LEU A 99 3.40 4.11 -8.40
CA LEU A 99 3.08 4.96 -7.23
C LEU A 99 4.10 6.08 -7.03
N GLY A 100 5.38 5.82 -7.32
CA GLY A 100 6.43 6.83 -7.26
C GLY A 100 6.21 7.98 -8.26
N ASP A 101 5.55 7.72 -9.39
CA ASP A 101 5.26 8.73 -10.41
C ASP A 101 3.98 9.54 -10.14
N GLU A 102 3.11 9.08 -9.23
CA GLU A 102 1.88 9.79 -8.85
C GLU A 102 2.23 11.10 -8.09
N GLU A 103 1.90 12.25 -8.68
CA GLU A 103 2.13 13.58 -8.06
C GLU A 103 1.08 13.98 -7.01
N ALA A 104 -0.09 13.32 -7.02
CA ALA A 104 -1.23 13.65 -6.17
C ALA A 104 -1.41 12.62 -5.04
N LEU A 105 -1.94 13.07 -3.90
CA LEU A 105 -2.30 12.17 -2.80
C LEU A 105 -3.47 11.26 -3.24
N PRO A 106 -3.38 9.93 -3.02
CA PRO A 106 -4.45 9.00 -3.37
C PRO A 106 -5.74 9.27 -2.58
N ASP A 107 -6.89 8.98 -3.21
CA ASP A 107 -8.16 8.91 -2.47
C ASP A 107 -8.15 7.76 -1.44
N VAL A 108 -9.16 7.73 -0.56
CA VAL A 108 -9.24 6.74 0.53
C VAL A 108 -9.25 5.30 0.01
N SER A 109 -9.90 5.03 -1.13
CA SER A 109 -9.98 3.67 -1.68
C SER A 109 -8.63 3.18 -2.20
N ARG A 110 -7.89 4.07 -2.88
CA ARG A 110 -6.54 3.82 -3.37
C ARG A 110 -5.55 3.71 -2.20
N LEU A 111 -5.72 4.49 -1.14
CA LEU A 111 -4.94 4.40 0.10
C LEU A 111 -5.06 3.00 0.73
N THR A 112 -6.26 2.42 0.76
CA THR A 112 -6.47 1.05 1.24
C THR A 112 -5.66 0.06 0.40
N ILE A 113 -5.76 0.11 -0.93
CA ILE A 113 -5.02 -0.82 -1.80
C ILE A 113 -3.50 -0.69 -1.63
N ILE A 114 -2.97 0.54 -1.54
CA ILE A 114 -1.54 0.77 -1.29
C ILE A 114 -1.12 0.13 0.04
N THR A 115 -1.90 0.36 1.10
CA THR A 115 -1.65 -0.23 2.43
C THR A 115 -1.64 -1.76 2.37
N LEU A 116 -2.67 -2.37 1.76
CA LEU A 116 -2.75 -3.82 1.61
C LEU A 116 -1.58 -4.37 0.80
N THR A 117 -1.14 -3.66 -0.24
CA THR A 117 -0.02 -4.08 -1.08
C THR A 117 1.29 -4.11 -0.29
N PHE A 118 1.59 -3.07 0.50
CA PHE A 118 2.75 -3.08 1.40
C PHE A 118 2.63 -4.16 2.48
N GLU A 119 1.43 -4.41 3.02
CA GLU A 119 1.20 -5.45 4.03
C GLU A 119 1.50 -6.85 3.48
N ILE A 120 0.98 -7.17 2.29
CA ILE A 120 1.27 -8.44 1.63
C ILE A 120 2.76 -8.55 1.34
N TYR A 121 3.37 -7.49 0.81
CA TYR A 121 4.79 -7.50 0.46
C TYR A 121 5.65 -7.83 1.69
N GLY A 122 5.43 -7.12 2.80
CA GLY A 122 6.10 -7.41 4.07
C GLY A 122 5.81 -8.82 4.60
N ARG A 123 4.54 -9.27 4.54
CA ARG A 123 4.15 -10.62 5.00
C ARG A 123 4.81 -11.73 4.18
N LEU A 124 4.94 -11.55 2.86
CA LEU A 124 5.61 -12.52 2.00
C LEU A 124 7.12 -12.54 2.26
N LEU A 125 7.75 -11.36 2.44
CA LEU A 125 9.17 -11.25 2.81
C LEU A 125 9.47 -11.97 4.13
N GLN A 126 8.54 -11.99 5.08
CA GLN A 126 8.70 -12.69 6.37
C GLN A 126 8.34 -14.19 6.32
N SER A 127 7.94 -14.72 5.16
CA SER A 127 7.49 -16.09 5.05
C SER A 127 8.65 -17.08 5.28
N PRO A 128 8.53 -18.05 6.21
CA PRO A 128 9.61 -19.00 6.54
C PRO A 128 10.09 -19.92 5.39
N GLY A 129 9.45 -19.87 4.23
CA GLY A 129 9.81 -20.66 3.05
C GLY A 129 10.27 -19.82 1.86
N LEU A 130 10.58 -18.53 2.08
CA LEU A 130 11.10 -17.66 1.04
C LEU A 130 12.63 -17.75 1.00
N ASP A 131 13.16 -18.33 -0.08
CA ASP A 131 14.60 -18.41 -0.30
C ASP A 131 15.15 -17.02 -0.65
N ARG A 132 16.26 -16.66 0.00
CA ARG A 132 16.93 -15.35 -0.19
C ARG A 132 17.26 -15.06 -1.67
N GLU A 133 17.62 -16.08 -2.43
CA GLU A 133 17.95 -15.98 -3.87
C GLU A 133 16.74 -15.60 -4.74
N MET A 134 15.50 -15.76 -4.24
CA MET A 134 14.29 -15.35 -4.96
C MET A 134 14.01 -13.84 -4.83
N ILE A 135 14.69 -13.16 -3.92
CA ILE A 135 14.48 -11.75 -3.61
C ILE A 135 15.54 -10.96 -4.38
N SER A 136 15.10 -10.33 -5.45
CA SER A 136 15.88 -9.31 -6.16
C SER A 136 15.39 -7.94 -5.73
N THR A 137 16.30 -7.02 -5.42
CA THR A 137 16.02 -5.60 -5.18
C THR A 137 16.47 -4.75 -6.37
N ASP A 138 15.76 -3.66 -6.59
CA ASP A 138 16.10 -2.63 -7.57
C ASP A 138 16.13 -1.27 -6.87
N ILE A 139 17.20 -0.50 -7.08
CA ILE A 139 17.39 0.79 -6.43
C ILE A 139 16.31 1.80 -6.80
N ASP A 140 15.77 1.75 -8.02
CA ASP A 140 14.74 2.69 -8.46
C ASP A 140 13.40 2.36 -7.80
N VAL A 141 13.14 1.08 -7.52
CA VAL A 141 11.98 0.67 -6.71
C VAL A 141 12.13 1.16 -5.26
N LEU A 142 13.32 1.04 -4.66
CA LEU A 142 13.58 1.57 -3.31
C LEU A 142 13.39 3.08 -3.25
N LYS A 143 13.88 3.82 -4.25
CA LYS A 143 13.67 5.26 -4.37
C LYS A 143 12.19 5.62 -4.53
N ALA A 144 11.42 4.82 -5.27
CA ALA A 144 9.97 5.02 -5.39
C ALA A 144 9.26 4.79 -4.04
N ILE A 145 9.59 3.71 -3.33
CA ILE A 145 9.08 3.45 -1.97
C ILE A 145 9.46 4.60 -1.02
N HIS A 146 10.69 5.09 -1.10
CA HIS A 146 11.16 6.23 -0.31
C HIS A 146 10.35 7.49 -0.61
N LYS A 147 10.13 7.82 -1.89
CA LYS A 147 9.31 8.97 -2.29
C LYS A 147 7.88 8.88 -1.74
N VAL A 148 7.25 7.70 -1.82
CA VAL A 148 5.92 7.45 -1.22
C VAL A 148 5.98 7.63 0.30
N SER A 149 6.98 7.08 0.97
CA SER A 149 7.20 7.24 2.40
C SER A 149 7.33 8.72 2.81
N CYS A 150 8.13 9.51 2.09
CA CYS A 150 8.28 10.94 2.35
C CYS A 150 6.96 11.69 2.20
N HIS A 151 6.18 11.41 1.15
CA HIS A 151 4.89 12.05 0.94
C HIS A 151 3.92 11.74 2.09
N VAL A 152 3.81 10.47 2.50
CA VAL A 152 2.96 10.05 3.61
C VAL A 152 3.40 10.70 4.93
N ASN A 153 4.70 10.65 5.24
CA ASN A 153 5.23 11.21 6.49
C ASN A 153 5.17 12.75 6.54
N SER A 154 5.32 13.42 5.39
CA SER A 154 5.13 14.88 5.29
C SER A 154 3.69 15.26 5.59
N LEU A 155 2.71 14.56 5.00
CA LEU A 155 1.29 14.82 5.25
C LEU A 155 0.95 14.63 6.74
N ILE A 156 1.41 13.53 7.34
CA ILE A 156 1.21 13.26 8.77
C ILE A 156 1.83 14.39 9.61
N SER A 157 3.06 14.79 9.32
CA SER A 157 3.76 15.87 10.02
C SER A 157 3.05 17.22 9.87
N ASP A 158 2.54 17.53 8.68
CA ASP A 158 1.80 18.76 8.40
C ASP A 158 0.50 18.79 9.21
N VAL A 159 -0.28 17.71 9.22
CA VAL A 159 -1.52 17.60 10.03
C VAL A 159 -1.21 17.71 11.51
N LYS A 160 -0.17 17.02 12.01
CA LYS A 160 0.28 17.11 13.41
C LYS A 160 0.66 18.54 13.80
N ARG A 161 1.43 19.23 12.96
CA ARG A 161 1.84 20.62 13.19
C ARG A 161 0.66 21.57 13.26
N GLU A 162 -0.30 21.44 12.34
CA GLU A 162 -1.49 22.29 12.35
C GLU A 162 -2.40 22.00 13.55
N ASN A 163 -2.54 20.74 13.97
CA ASN A 163 -3.29 20.37 15.19
C ASN A 163 -2.70 21.01 16.46
N VAL A 164 -1.37 20.99 16.62
CA VAL A 164 -0.71 21.63 17.77
C VAL A 164 -0.96 23.14 17.80
N LYS A 165 -0.92 23.80 16.64
CA LYS A 165 -1.25 25.24 16.55
C LYS A 165 -2.68 25.49 17.03
N VAL A 166 -3.66 24.73 16.54
CA VAL A 166 -5.07 24.87 16.93
C VAL A 166 -5.25 24.69 18.44
N MET A 167 -4.65 23.66 19.06
CA MET A 167 -4.74 23.47 20.51
C MET A 167 -4.12 24.64 21.29
N THR A 168 -2.97 25.15 20.85
CA THR A 168 -2.32 26.30 21.48
C THR A 168 -3.17 27.57 21.40
N PHE A 169 -3.98 27.72 20.34
CA PHE A 169 -4.93 28.83 20.20
C PHE A 169 -6.22 28.64 21.02
N MET A 170 -6.65 27.40 21.30
CA MET A 170 -7.82 27.14 22.16
C MET A 170 -7.50 27.39 23.65
N ASP A 171 -6.25 27.22 24.06
CA ASP A 171 -5.78 27.58 25.41
C ASP A 171 -5.65 29.10 25.62
N GLN A 172 -5.80 29.91 24.56
CA GLN A 172 -5.86 31.36 24.60
C GLN A 172 -7.32 31.79 24.38
N GLU A 173 -8.04 32.00 25.49
CA GLU A 173 -9.47 32.38 25.53
C GLU A 173 -9.88 33.39 24.45
N ASP A 174 -10.83 33.00 23.60
CA ASP A 174 -11.72 33.92 22.90
C ASP A 174 -13.09 33.23 22.72
N GLU A 175 -14.17 33.82 23.26
CA GLU A 175 -15.55 33.29 23.33
C GLU A 175 -16.25 33.06 21.96
N THR A 176 -15.50 32.99 20.86
CA THR A 176 -16.02 32.58 19.57
C THR A 176 -15.76 31.09 19.41
N GLY A 177 -16.81 30.27 19.42
CA GLY A 177 -16.80 28.81 19.36
C GLY A 177 -15.88 28.18 18.30
N PRO A 178 -15.75 26.84 18.28
CA PRO A 178 -14.66 26.14 17.61
C PRO A 178 -14.46 26.67 16.18
N ARG A 179 -13.34 27.36 15.96
CA ARG A 179 -12.91 27.77 14.61
C ARG A 179 -12.42 26.52 13.90
N ILE A 180 -13.39 25.79 13.38
CA ILE A 180 -13.22 24.60 12.54
C ILE A 180 -12.24 24.96 11.41
N LEU A 181 -11.23 24.11 11.24
CA LEU A 181 -10.14 24.14 10.26
C LEU A 181 -10.50 24.96 8.99
N ARG A 182 -9.80 26.09 8.79
CA ARG A 182 -10.11 27.12 7.79
C ARG A 182 -9.11 27.19 6.63
N ARG A 183 -9.69 27.60 5.48
CA ARG A 183 -9.14 27.97 4.16
C ARG A 183 -7.66 28.45 4.10
N THR A 184 -6.69 27.78 3.48
CA THR A 184 -5.42 28.51 3.18
C THR A 184 -4.94 28.33 1.76
N GLU A 185 -4.94 29.40 0.96
CA GLU A 185 -4.30 29.43 -0.36
C GLU A 185 -2.83 29.85 -0.27
N ASP A 186 -1.95 29.20 -1.04
CA ASP A 186 -0.57 29.64 -1.26
C ASP A 186 -0.48 30.80 -2.29
N ARG A 187 0.73 31.35 -2.47
CA ARG A 187 1.01 32.45 -3.43
C ARG A 187 0.81 32.08 -4.90
N ASN A 188 0.62 30.80 -5.21
CA ASN A 188 0.29 30.27 -6.53
C ASN A 188 -1.21 29.95 -6.68
N GLY A 189 -2.04 30.26 -5.68
CA GLY A 189 -3.46 29.94 -5.66
C GLY A 189 -3.80 28.50 -5.27
N ARG A 190 -2.86 27.76 -4.65
CA ARG A 190 -3.14 26.38 -4.18
C ARG A 190 -3.81 26.41 -2.82
N THR A 191 -5.08 26.03 -2.78
CA THR A 191 -5.86 25.94 -1.55
C THR A 191 -5.56 24.64 -0.78
N TYR A 192 -5.09 24.78 0.46
CA TYR A 192 -4.92 23.72 1.46
C TYR A 192 -5.88 23.96 2.64
N ILE A 193 -6.90 23.11 2.72
CA ILE A 193 -7.35 22.54 4.00
C ILE A 193 -7.86 21.15 3.67
N THR A 194 -7.62 20.19 4.55
CA THR A 194 -8.67 19.20 4.76
C THR A 194 -8.72 18.82 6.22
N MET A 195 -9.87 19.06 6.83
CA MET A 195 -10.33 18.29 7.98
C MET A 195 -10.16 16.82 7.62
N MET A 196 -9.20 16.17 8.24
CA MET A 196 -9.07 14.74 8.17
C MET A 196 -9.77 14.21 9.41
N THR A 197 -10.77 13.34 9.23
CA THR A 197 -11.34 12.61 10.36
C THR A 197 -10.23 11.82 11.05
N GLU A 198 -10.41 11.52 12.33
CA GLU A 198 -9.48 10.64 13.05
C GLU A 198 -9.28 9.32 12.30
N GLU A 199 -10.36 8.76 11.76
CA GLU A 199 -10.35 7.56 10.92
C GLU A 199 -9.43 7.72 9.69
N ASN A 200 -9.60 8.80 8.91
CA ASN A 200 -8.77 9.03 7.72
C ASN A 200 -7.30 9.24 8.12
N PHE A 201 -7.02 9.98 9.20
CA PHE A 201 -5.66 10.18 9.67
C PHE A 201 -5.01 8.89 10.16
N ASN A 202 -5.79 8.04 10.83
CA ASN A 202 -5.36 6.71 11.24
C ASN A 202 -5.02 5.84 10.02
N CYS A 203 -5.75 5.95 8.89
CA CYS A 203 -5.37 5.24 7.66
C CYS A 203 -3.97 5.64 7.16
N TRP A 204 -3.62 6.93 7.18
CA TRP A 204 -2.26 7.39 6.79
C TRP A 204 -1.19 6.93 7.78
N MET A 205 -1.47 6.99 9.08
CA MET A 205 -0.57 6.46 10.12
C MET A 205 -0.34 4.95 9.95
N VAL A 206 -1.40 4.19 9.64
CA VAL A 206 -1.30 2.76 9.33
C VAL A 206 -0.44 2.55 8.09
N LEU A 207 -0.67 3.28 6.99
CA LEU A 207 0.17 3.17 5.80
C LEU A 207 1.65 3.47 6.11
N ALA A 208 1.96 4.54 6.85
CA ALA A 208 3.32 4.88 7.23
C ALA A 208 4.02 3.75 7.99
N ARG A 209 3.30 3.11 8.92
CA ARG A 209 3.78 1.94 9.68
C ARG A 209 3.98 0.75 8.76
N THR A 210 3.07 0.47 7.85
CA THR A 210 3.14 -0.67 6.93
C THR A 210 4.29 -0.52 5.93
N ILE A 211 4.56 0.69 5.42
CA ILE A 211 5.73 0.97 4.58
C ILE A 211 7.03 0.70 5.37
N ASN A 212 7.13 1.22 6.60
CA ASN A 212 8.30 0.98 7.46
C ASN A 212 8.50 -0.50 7.80
N HIS A 213 7.39 -1.22 8.04
CA HIS A 213 7.43 -2.67 8.27
C HIS A 213 7.96 -3.41 7.04
N ALA A 214 7.44 -3.10 5.86
CA ALA A 214 7.91 -3.70 4.60
C ALA A 214 9.40 -3.40 4.35
N ALA A 215 9.85 -2.15 4.58
CA ALA A 215 11.26 -1.76 4.48
C ALA A 215 12.15 -2.52 5.48
N THR A 216 11.68 -2.70 6.72
CA THR A 216 12.38 -3.51 7.75
C THR A 216 12.48 -4.98 7.34
N CYS A 217 11.46 -5.52 6.67
CA CYS A 217 11.53 -6.90 6.16
C CYS A 217 12.52 -6.99 5.00
N LEU A 218 12.52 -6.00 4.11
CA LEU A 218 13.39 -5.97 2.93
C LEU A 218 14.87 -5.81 3.31
N SER A 219 15.18 -5.06 4.38
CA SER A 219 16.56 -4.83 4.84
C SER A 219 17.34 -6.10 5.18
N GLN A 220 16.64 -7.19 5.50
CA GLN A 220 17.24 -8.51 5.75
C GLN A 220 17.89 -9.11 4.49
N TYR A 221 17.52 -8.60 3.32
CA TYR A 221 17.92 -9.13 2.03
C TYR A 221 18.89 -8.22 1.28
N ILE A 222 18.95 -6.93 1.63
CA ILE A 222 19.82 -5.95 0.98
C ILE A 222 21.27 -6.11 1.43
N GLU A 223 22.17 -6.20 0.45
CA GLU A 223 23.61 -6.27 0.70
C GLU A 223 24.38 -5.06 0.16
N LYS A 224 23.86 -4.39 -0.88
CA LYS A 224 24.53 -3.26 -1.53
C LYS A 224 24.39 -1.99 -0.69
N ASP A 225 25.46 -1.20 -0.62
CA ASP A 225 25.50 -0.05 0.27
C ASP A 225 24.62 1.11 -0.21
N ASP A 226 24.51 1.32 -1.52
CA ASP A 226 23.60 2.30 -2.13
C ASP A 226 22.12 2.01 -1.83
N GLU A 227 21.73 0.74 -1.84
CA GLU A 227 20.39 0.30 -1.45
C GLU A 227 20.14 0.45 0.06
N LYS A 228 21.17 0.26 0.90
CA LYS A 228 21.07 0.48 2.36
C LYS A 228 20.88 1.95 2.69
N GLU A 229 21.59 2.85 2.02
CA GLU A 229 21.43 4.30 2.22
C GLU A 229 19.97 4.73 1.99
N VAL A 230 19.32 4.24 0.93
CA VAL A 230 17.90 4.55 0.67
C VAL A 230 16.98 3.96 1.75
N LEU A 231 17.28 2.78 2.29
CA LEU A 231 16.52 2.21 3.41
C LEU A 231 16.70 3.03 4.70
N ASP A 232 17.92 3.48 4.99
CA ASP A 232 18.21 4.32 6.15
C ASP A 232 17.45 5.65 6.07
N ASP A 233 17.33 6.24 4.87
CA ASP A 233 16.50 7.43 4.64
C ASP A 233 15.00 7.16 4.91
N ILE A 234 14.49 5.99 4.50
CA ILE A 234 13.11 5.56 4.81
C ILE A 234 12.91 5.47 6.33
N PHE A 235 13.86 4.89 7.05
CA PHE A 235 13.79 4.74 8.51
C PHE A 235 13.91 6.09 9.23
N ALA A 236 14.76 7.00 8.72
CA ALA A 236 14.93 8.35 9.27
C ALA A 236 13.68 9.22 9.06
N SER A 237 12.89 8.95 8.02
CA SER A 237 11.65 9.69 7.71
C SER A 237 10.47 9.33 8.61
N LYS A 238 10.62 8.35 9.52
CA LYS A 238 9.54 7.87 10.37
C LYS A 238 9.05 8.96 11.34
N VAL A 239 7.76 9.29 11.26
CA VAL A 239 7.13 10.22 12.20
C VAL A 239 6.99 9.57 13.60
N PRO A 240 7.36 10.26 14.70
CA PRO A 240 7.16 9.76 16.05
C PRO A 240 5.70 9.40 16.33
N GLU A 241 5.48 8.28 17.02
CA GLU A 241 4.14 7.76 17.34
C GLU A 241 3.43 8.50 18.49
N GLU A 242 3.96 9.64 18.93
CA GLU A 242 3.38 10.41 20.03
C GLU A 242 1.88 10.66 19.80
N ASN A 243 1.08 10.34 20.83
CA ASN A 243 -0.35 10.61 20.92
C ASN A 243 -0.54 12.12 20.95
N ILE A 244 -0.56 12.73 19.77
CA ILE A 244 -1.06 14.09 19.62
C ILE A 244 -2.56 13.94 19.67
N GLY A 245 -3.18 14.56 20.67
CA GLY A 245 -4.63 14.74 20.70
C GLY A 245 -5.04 15.35 19.37
N ILE A 246 -5.65 14.53 18.51
CA ILE A 246 -6.29 15.03 17.32
C ILE A 246 -7.54 15.72 17.84
N LEU A 247 -7.78 16.97 17.42
CA LEU A 247 -9.06 17.58 17.68
C LEU A 247 -10.08 16.87 16.77
N ILE A 248 -10.68 15.83 17.34
CA ILE A 248 -11.72 15.00 16.74
C ILE A 248 -12.99 15.85 16.68
N ILE A 249 -13.57 15.99 15.48
CA ILE A 249 -14.93 16.53 15.28
C ILE A 249 -15.89 15.37 15.15
#